data_AF-A0A673H0H1-F1
#
_entry.id   AF-A0A673H0H1-F1
#
_cell.length_a   1.000
_cell.length_b   1.000
_cell.length_c   1.000
_cell.angle_alpha   90.00
_cell.angle_beta   90.00
_cell.angle_gamma   90.00
#
_symmetry.space_group_name_H-M   'P 1'
#
loop_
_entity.id
_entity.type
_entity.pdbx_description
1 polymer ?
#
loop_
_entity_poly.entity_id
_entity_poly.type
_entity_poly.pdbx_seq_one_letter_code
_entity_poly.pdbx_strand_id
1 'polypeptide(L)'
;LTLKSTHLFLGHQVHFLCSPGFQLMGPETRACLDSQNWSGAQPSCKSSSSSSSHRPTSISTHVRASRCIEFLDSTHCTCEQGYSISSHNSTRCTDIDECELFRLTRPGRLCLHTCVNTAGSFHCECPAGYSLGRDSRSCHDIDECARATHNCSSEQVCVNTYGGHRCVEVDCPRIRNATYIKTSPLRYDRNPCIQGDNACFQAPVSINFHFMSVVSNMSTPTILFRLSAARILGDTLRFGLLGNRGVQHFSVQRSGRLTGQLVLVNAVQGPATLELDIEMSEMERRVLLGRYVTKVTLFVSPYNF
;
A
#
# COMPACT_ATOMS: atom_id res chain seq x y z
N LEU A 1 24.56 -6.43 2.72
CA LEU A 1 25.79 -6.33 3.53
C LEU A 1 25.42 -5.62 4.81
N THR A 2 25.48 -6.32 5.94
CA THR A 2 25.22 -5.72 7.26
C THR A 2 26.56 -5.48 7.92
N LEU A 3 26.90 -4.22 8.16
CA LEU A 3 28.15 -3.83 8.83
C LEU A 3 27.89 -3.83 10.34
N LYS A 4 28.66 -4.62 11.09
CA LYS A 4 28.38 -4.92 12.50
C LYS A 4 29.06 -3.97 13.50
N SER A 5 29.46 -2.76 13.10
CA SER A 5 30.06 -1.78 14.01
C SER A 5 29.82 -0.34 13.56
N THR A 6 29.50 0.54 14.51
CA THR A 6 29.17 1.96 14.32
C THR A 6 30.31 2.92 14.67
N HIS A 7 31.50 2.42 15.05
CA HIS A 7 32.68 3.25 15.36
C HIS A 7 33.95 2.64 14.73
N LEU A 8 34.67 3.43 13.93
CA LEU A 8 35.83 3.01 13.15
C LEU A 8 37.05 3.88 13.50
N PHE A 9 38.12 3.27 14.01
CA PHE A 9 39.41 3.92 14.25
C PHE A 9 40.42 3.52 13.16
N LEU A 10 41.49 4.30 12.98
CA LEU A 10 42.60 3.94 12.08
C LEU A 10 43.15 2.54 12.44
N GLY A 11 43.28 1.66 11.44
CA GLY A 11 43.70 0.27 11.63
C GLY A 11 42.58 -0.70 12.07
N HIS A 12 41.37 -0.21 12.34
CA HIS A 12 40.23 -1.05 12.72
C HIS A 12 39.75 -1.90 11.54
N GLN A 13 39.61 -3.21 11.78
CA GLN A 13 39.16 -4.18 10.79
C GLN A 13 37.65 -4.40 10.90
N VAL A 14 36.94 -4.33 9.78
CA VAL A 14 35.52 -4.66 9.69
C VAL A 14 35.34 -6.01 9.02
N HIS A 15 34.48 -6.84 9.61
CA HIS A 15 34.11 -8.15 9.06
C HIS A 15 32.82 -8.04 8.25
N PHE A 16 32.81 -8.64 7.07
CA PHE A 16 31.66 -8.67 6.17
C PHE A 16 30.98 -10.03 6.23
N LEU A 17 29.66 -10.00 6.43
CA LEU A 17 28.82 -11.19 6.42
C LEU A 17 27.70 -10.99 5.40
N CYS A 18 27.32 -12.09 4.73
CA CYS A 18 26.18 -12.12 3.84
C CYS A 18 24.93 -12.61 4.57
N SER A 19 23.76 -12.18 4.07
CA SER A 19 22.48 -12.74 4.51
C SER A 19 22.40 -14.24 4.20
N PRO A 20 21.59 -15.03 4.93
CA PRO A 20 21.39 -16.44 4.64
C PRO A 20 21.02 -16.69 3.17
N GLY A 21 21.66 -17.67 2.51
CA GLY A 21 21.48 -17.98 1.08
C GLY A 21 22.44 -17.26 0.12
N PHE A 22 23.33 -16.39 0.63
CA PHE A 22 24.36 -15.72 -0.15
C PHE A 22 25.75 -16.02 0.41
N GLN A 23 26.70 -16.28 -0.48
CA GLN A 23 28.10 -16.53 -0.17
C GLN A 23 28.92 -15.26 -0.43
N LEU A 24 29.83 -14.96 0.50
CA LEU A 24 30.72 -13.81 0.40
C LEU A 24 31.81 -14.09 -0.65
N MET A 25 31.93 -13.18 -1.61
CA MET A 25 32.90 -13.19 -2.69
C MET A 25 33.81 -11.98 -2.54
N GLY A 26 35.03 -12.22 -2.07
CA GLY A 26 36.01 -11.19 -1.75
C GLY A 26 36.56 -11.34 -0.33
N PRO A 27 37.34 -10.36 0.16
CA PRO A 27 37.95 -10.44 1.48
C PRO A 27 36.90 -10.36 2.59
N GLU A 28 37.01 -11.26 3.58
CA GLU A 28 36.12 -11.30 4.75
C GLU A 28 36.30 -10.08 5.66
N THR A 29 37.50 -9.50 5.67
CA THR A 29 37.84 -8.31 6.46
C THR A 29 38.46 -7.20 5.62
N ARG A 30 38.18 -5.95 5.97
CA ARG A 30 38.90 -4.77 5.44
C ARG A 30 39.34 -3.87 6.59
N ALA A 31 40.53 -3.29 6.49
CA ALA A 31 41.08 -2.33 7.45
C ALA A 31 40.95 -0.90 6.92
N CYS A 32 40.65 0.03 7.81
CA CYS A 32 40.71 1.46 7.50
C CYS A 32 42.18 1.92 7.48
N LEU A 33 42.65 2.42 6.32
CA LEU A 33 44.02 2.91 6.12
C LEU A 33 44.14 4.39 6.49
N ASP A 34 45.38 4.84 6.70
CA ASP A 34 45.76 6.24 6.94
C ASP A 34 45.37 7.20 5.81
N SER A 35 45.27 6.68 4.58
CA SER A 35 44.75 7.37 3.39
C SER A 35 43.23 7.61 3.40
N GLN A 36 42.51 7.31 4.48
CA GLN A 36 41.04 7.33 4.57
C GLN A 36 40.34 6.39 3.57
N ASN A 37 41.08 5.45 3.00
CA ASN A 37 40.55 4.43 2.10
C ASN A 37 40.61 3.06 2.77
N TRP A 38 39.82 2.12 2.26
CA TRP A 38 39.79 0.75 2.79
C TRP A 38 40.80 -0.14 2.08
N SER A 39 41.45 -1.04 2.82
CA SER A 39 42.36 -2.03 2.24
C SER A 39 41.63 -2.98 1.27
N GLY A 40 42.20 -3.21 0.08
CA GLY A 40 41.73 -4.21 -0.89
C GLY A 40 40.40 -3.88 -1.57
N ALA A 41 39.85 -4.85 -2.30
CA ALA A 41 38.58 -4.71 -3.02
C ALA A 41 37.37 -4.92 -2.10
N GLN A 42 36.26 -4.21 -2.36
CA GLN A 42 35.00 -4.37 -1.61
C GLN A 42 34.40 -5.77 -1.88
N PRO A 43 34.13 -6.58 -0.83
CA PRO A 43 33.51 -7.90 -1.02
C PRO A 43 32.04 -7.76 -1.44
N SER A 44 31.58 -8.74 -2.20
CA SER A 44 30.20 -8.83 -2.71
C SER A 44 29.54 -10.12 -2.24
N CYS A 45 28.23 -10.12 -2.09
CA CYS A 45 27.47 -11.32 -1.75
C CYS A 45 26.84 -11.87 -3.04
N LYS A 46 27.23 -13.07 -3.46
CA LYS A 46 26.58 -13.79 -4.57
C LYS A 46 25.68 -14.88 -4.02
N SER A 47 24.57 -15.19 -4.67
CA SER A 47 23.72 -16.31 -4.26
C SER A 47 24.57 -17.58 -4.22
N SER A 48 24.45 -18.38 -3.14
CA SER A 48 25.18 -19.66 -3.01
C SER A 48 24.64 -20.75 -3.95
N SER A 49 23.94 -20.37 -5.01
CA SER A 49 23.54 -21.22 -6.12
C SER A 49 24.74 -21.48 -7.04
N SER A 50 25.75 -22.18 -6.52
CA SER A 50 26.77 -22.81 -7.36
C SER A 50 27.30 -24.11 -6.75
N SER A 51 26.38 -25.03 -6.44
CA SER A 51 26.67 -26.46 -6.57
C SER A 51 26.24 -26.91 -7.96
N SER A 52 27.23 -27.23 -8.79
CA SER A 52 27.14 -27.92 -10.09
C SER A 52 26.12 -27.37 -11.10
N SER A 53 26.66 -26.77 -12.16
CA SER A 53 26.01 -26.66 -13.47
C SER A 53 25.70 -28.05 -14.04
N HIS A 54 24.61 -28.67 -13.59
CA HIS A 54 23.58 -28.98 -14.54
C HIS A 54 22.65 -27.78 -14.57
N ARG A 55 22.91 -26.89 -15.52
CA ARG A 55 21.84 -26.10 -16.12
C ARG A 55 20.76 -27.13 -16.54
N PRO A 56 19.56 -27.20 -15.93
CA PRO A 56 18.45 -27.74 -16.67
C PRO A 56 18.19 -26.65 -17.70
N THR A 57 18.80 -26.83 -18.87
CA THR A 57 18.54 -25.98 -20.03
C THR A 57 17.14 -26.25 -20.61
N SER A 58 16.31 -26.95 -19.86
CA SER A 58 14.88 -27.05 -20.00
C SER A 58 14.31 -27.14 -18.58
N ILE A 59 13.53 -26.14 -18.16
CA ILE A 59 12.33 -26.47 -17.37
C ILE A 59 11.64 -27.50 -18.25
N SER A 60 11.69 -28.77 -17.87
CA SER A 60 11.19 -29.83 -18.73
C SER A 60 9.67 -29.72 -18.72
N THR A 61 9.13 -28.88 -19.61
CA THR A 61 7.70 -28.79 -19.94
C THR A 61 7.15 -30.14 -20.36
N HIS A 62 8.03 -31.10 -20.67
CA HIS A 62 7.72 -32.48 -20.95
C HIS A 62 8.35 -33.42 -19.93
N VAL A 63 7.53 -34.17 -19.20
CA VAL A 63 7.96 -35.24 -18.28
C VAL A 63 7.47 -36.57 -18.83
N ARG A 64 8.15 -37.68 -18.53
CA ARG A 64 7.66 -39.02 -18.91
C ARG A 64 6.43 -39.36 -18.07
N ALA A 65 5.44 -40.03 -18.66
CA ALA A 65 4.29 -40.46 -17.88
C ALA A 65 4.68 -41.38 -16.72
N SER A 66 4.04 -41.19 -15.57
CA SER A 66 4.38 -41.86 -14.32
C SER A 66 3.90 -43.32 -14.28
N ARG A 67 2.83 -43.64 -15.01
CA ARG A 67 2.32 -45.01 -15.18
C ARG A 67 1.67 -45.18 -16.54
N CYS A 68 2.07 -46.21 -17.29
CA CYS A 68 1.46 -46.59 -18.56
C CYS A 68 0.96 -48.03 -18.50
N ILE A 69 -0.25 -48.25 -19.02
CA ILE A 69 -0.86 -49.57 -19.15
C ILE A 69 -1.02 -49.84 -20.64
N GLU A 70 -0.51 -50.97 -21.11
CA GLU A 70 -0.64 -51.40 -22.50
C GLU A 70 -1.92 -52.24 -22.67
N PHE A 71 -2.75 -51.86 -23.63
CA PHE A 71 -3.89 -52.63 -24.14
C PHE A 71 -3.56 -53.13 -25.55
N LEU A 72 -4.33 -54.11 -26.06
CA LEU A 72 -4.04 -54.79 -27.34
C LEU A 72 -3.95 -53.85 -28.56
N ASP A 73 -4.53 -52.64 -28.47
CA ASP A 73 -4.55 -51.63 -29.54
C ASP A 73 -4.18 -50.21 -29.08
N SER A 74 -3.88 -49.98 -27.80
CA SER A 74 -3.70 -48.63 -27.24
C SER A 74 -2.88 -48.62 -25.94
N THR A 75 -2.07 -47.58 -25.75
CA THR A 75 -1.32 -47.37 -24.51
C THR A 75 -1.94 -46.23 -23.72
N HIS A 76 -2.48 -46.51 -22.54
CA HIS A 76 -3.04 -45.50 -21.67
C HIS A 76 -2.04 -45.13 -20.58
N CYS A 77 -1.50 -43.92 -20.68
CA CYS A 77 -0.58 -43.37 -19.70
C CYS A 77 -1.26 -42.34 -18.80
N THR A 78 -0.92 -42.33 -17.53
CA THR A 78 -1.34 -41.31 -16.56
C THR A 78 -0.16 -40.40 -16.23
N CYS A 79 -0.44 -39.11 -16.11
CA CYS A 79 0.53 -38.10 -15.71
C CYS A 79 0.47 -37.82 -14.21
N GLU A 80 1.54 -37.24 -13.66
CA GLU A 80 1.54 -36.72 -12.29
C GLU A 80 0.60 -35.51 -12.17
N GLN A 81 0.24 -35.15 -10.94
CA GLN A 81 -0.60 -33.97 -10.68
C GLN A 81 0.07 -32.71 -11.25
N GLY A 82 -0.72 -31.84 -11.90
CA GLY A 82 -0.20 -30.65 -12.59
C GLY A 82 0.27 -30.91 -14.02
N TYR A 83 0.13 -32.13 -14.54
CA TYR A 83 0.51 -32.48 -15.91
C TYR A 83 -0.64 -33.13 -16.68
N SER A 84 -0.67 -32.91 -18.00
CA SER A 84 -1.63 -33.51 -18.94
C SER A 84 -0.90 -34.32 -20.01
N ILE A 85 -1.56 -35.31 -20.62
CA ILE A 85 -0.95 -36.09 -21.71
C ILE A 85 -0.71 -35.18 -22.91
N SER A 86 0.48 -35.25 -23.50
CA SER A 86 0.84 -34.48 -24.67
C SER A 86 -0.03 -34.88 -25.88
N SER A 87 -0.59 -33.89 -26.56
CA SER A 87 -1.40 -34.06 -27.77
C SER A 87 -0.67 -34.80 -28.91
N HIS A 88 0.67 -34.77 -28.91
CA HIS A 88 1.50 -35.36 -29.95
C HIS A 88 2.10 -36.71 -29.55
N ASN A 89 2.07 -37.08 -28.27
CA ASN A 89 2.67 -38.33 -27.80
C ASN A 89 1.99 -38.80 -26.51
N SER A 90 1.24 -39.90 -26.60
CA SER A 90 0.50 -40.52 -25.52
C SER A 90 1.35 -41.01 -24.33
N THR A 91 2.68 -41.01 -24.46
CA THR A 91 3.62 -41.41 -23.39
C THR A 91 4.35 -40.25 -22.71
N ARG A 92 4.13 -39.01 -23.19
CA ARG A 92 4.74 -37.80 -22.66
C ARG A 92 3.68 -36.93 -21.99
N CYS A 93 4.03 -36.36 -20.86
CA CYS A 93 3.19 -35.46 -20.09
C CYS A 93 3.70 -34.04 -20.27
N THR A 94 2.79 -33.10 -20.54
CA THR A 94 3.05 -31.67 -20.59
C THR A 94 2.55 -30.98 -19.34
N ASP A 95 3.34 -30.05 -18.84
CA ASP A 95 2.93 -29.17 -17.75
C ASP A 95 1.60 -28.49 -18.07
N ILE A 96 0.69 -28.44 -17.10
CA ILE A 96 -0.55 -27.69 -17.23
C ILE A 96 -0.24 -26.28 -16.76
N ASP A 97 -0.20 -25.33 -17.69
CA ASP A 97 -0.09 -23.92 -17.32
C ASP A 97 -1.41 -23.46 -16.68
N GLU A 98 -1.52 -23.56 -15.35
CA GLU A 98 -2.73 -23.17 -14.64
C GLU A 98 -2.99 -21.67 -14.75
N CYS A 99 -1.93 -20.86 -14.88
CA CYS A 99 -2.04 -19.42 -15.08
C CYS A 99 -2.77 -19.11 -16.40
N GLU A 100 -2.37 -19.74 -17.49
CA GLU A 100 -3.02 -19.57 -18.80
C GLU A 100 -4.43 -20.17 -18.81
N LEU A 101 -4.62 -21.35 -18.20
CA LEU A 101 -5.90 -22.02 -18.11
C LEU A 101 -6.96 -21.17 -17.38
N PHE A 102 -6.61 -20.61 -16.22
CA PHE A 102 -7.52 -19.75 -15.46
C PHE A 102 -7.65 -18.36 -16.07
N ARG A 103 -6.63 -17.84 -16.75
CA ARG A 103 -6.73 -16.58 -17.50
C ARG A 103 -7.82 -16.64 -18.56
N LEU A 104 -7.97 -17.78 -19.25
CA LEU A 104 -8.98 -17.96 -20.29
C LEU A 104 -10.37 -18.32 -19.75
N THR A 105 -10.43 -19.17 -18.72
CA THR A 105 -11.71 -19.71 -18.24
C THR A 105 -12.37 -18.86 -17.14
N ARG A 106 -11.58 -18.30 -16.21
CA ARG A 106 -12.06 -17.56 -15.03
C ARG A 106 -11.03 -16.50 -14.59
N PRO A 107 -10.92 -15.37 -15.32
CA PRO A 107 -9.95 -14.31 -15.03
C PRO A 107 -10.02 -13.85 -13.56
N GLY A 108 -8.86 -13.66 -12.93
CA GLY A 108 -8.77 -13.15 -11.55
C GLY A 108 -9.20 -14.11 -10.44
N ARG A 109 -9.53 -15.37 -10.75
CA ARG A 109 -9.96 -16.36 -9.76
C ARG A 109 -8.81 -17.23 -9.20
N LEU A 110 -7.68 -17.28 -9.89
CA LEU A 110 -6.53 -18.10 -9.48
C LEU A 110 -5.67 -17.40 -8.44
N CYS A 111 -5.17 -16.22 -8.79
CA CYS A 111 -4.38 -15.31 -7.96
C CYS A 111 -5.04 -13.94 -7.95
N LEU A 112 -4.94 -13.21 -6.84
CA LEU A 112 -5.48 -11.85 -6.76
C LEU A 112 -4.71 -10.87 -7.66
N HIS A 113 -3.39 -11.09 -7.82
CA HIS A 113 -2.54 -10.25 -8.66
C HIS A 113 -1.76 -11.05 -9.72
N THR A 114 -0.53 -11.47 -9.43
CA THR A 114 0.34 -12.15 -10.40
C THR A 114 0.30 -13.65 -10.21
N CYS A 115 0.13 -14.40 -11.29
CA CYS A 115 0.26 -15.85 -11.32
C CYS A 115 1.59 -16.23 -12.01
N VAL A 116 2.37 -17.09 -11.37
CA VAL A 116 3.62 -17.62 -11.90
C VAL A 116 3.48 -19.12 -12.07
N ASN A 117 3.53 -19.58 -13.31
CA ASN A 117 3.48 -21.01 -13.62
C ASN A 117 4.83 -21.66 -13.30
N THR A 118 4.80 -22.86 -12.73
CA THR A 118 5.98 -23.66 -12.39
C THR A 118 5.78 -25.10 -12.86
N ALA A 119 6.83 -25.88 -12.96
CA ALA A 119 6.68 -27.27 -13.40
C ALA A 119 5.85 -28.08 -12.37
N GLY A 120 4.66 -28.53 -12.77
CA GLY A 120 3.72 -29.31 -11.97
C GLY A 120 2.86 -28.50 -11.00
N SER A 121 2.94 -27.16 -11.02
CA SER A 121 2.18 -26.31 -10.11
C SER A 121 2.23 -24.83 -10.51
N PHE A 122 1.68 -23.96 -9.68
CA PHE A 122 1.82 -22.52 -9.82
C PHE A 122 1.93 -21.87 -8.43
N HIS A 123 2.40 -20.64 -8.38
CA HIS A 123 2.31 -19.80 -7.19
C HIS A 123 1.83 -18.40 -7.52
N CYS A 124 1.23 -17.75 -6.54
CA CYS A 124 0.76 -16.38 -6.67
C CYS A 124 1.77 -15.41 -6.04
N GLU A 125 1.94 -14.26 -6.68
CA GLU A 125 2.78 -13.18 -6.20
C GLU A 125 1.96 -11.89 -6.04
N CYS A 126 2.28 -11.14 -4.99
CA CYS A 126 1.63 -9.88 -4.66
C CYS A 126 2.53 -8.70 -5.03
N PRO A 127 1.95 -7.53 -5.36
CA PRO A 127 2.75 -6.36 -5.65
C PRO A 127 3.49 -5.86 -4.40
N ALA A 128 4.45 -4.95 -4.60
CA ALA A 128 5.17 -4.31 -3.50
C ALA A 128 4.19 -3.64 -2.52
N GLY A 129 4.48 -3.75 -1.22
CA GLY A 129 3.58 -3.26 -0.15
C GLY A 129 2.47 -4.25 0.22
N TYR A 130 2.38 -5.40 -0.44
CA TYR A 130 1.40 -6.45 -0.11
C TYR A 130 2.08 -7.76 0.28
N SER A 131 1.41 -8.53 1.11
CA SER A 131 1.81 -9.87 1.54
C SER A 131 0.81 -10.92 1.07
N LEU A 132 1.30 -12.11 0.75
CA LEU A 132 0.46 -13.22 0.32
C LEU A 132 -0.36 -13.74 1.50
N GLY A 133 -1.66 -13.90 1.28
CA GLY A 133 -2.61 -14.43 2.26
C GLY A 133 -2.38 -15.89 2.59
N ARG A 134 -3.07 -16.37 3.63
CA ARG A 134 -2.97 -17.78 4.08
C ARG A 134 -3.45 -18.78 3.02
N ASP A 135 -4.30 -18.33 2.11
CA ASP A 135 -4.78 -19.09 0.97
C ASP A 135 -3.75 -19.21 -0.18
N SER A 136 -2.58 -18.57 -0.02
CA SER A 136 -1.52 -18.46 -1.04
C SER A 136 -2.00 -17.83 -2.35
N ARG A 137 -3.07 -17.02 -2.31
CA ARG A 137 -3.72 -16.44 -3.51
C ARG A 137 -4.14 -15.00 -3.33
N SER A 138 -4.61 -14.63 -2.15
CA SER A 138 -5.02 -13.26 -1.81
C SER A 138 -3.81 -12.38 -1.50
N CYS A 139 -3.94 -11.08 -1.74
CA CYS A 139 -2.95 -10.08 -1.33
C CYS A 139 -3.53 -9.18 -0.25
N HIS A 140 -2.78 -9.02 0.83
CA HIS A 140 -3.14 -8.16 1.94
C HIS A 140 -2.10 -7.07 2.09
N ASP A 141 -2.60 -5.83 2.18
CA ASP A 141 -1.79 -4.65 2.43
C ASP A 141 -0.94 -4.83 3.69
N ILE A 142 0.33 -4.42 3.61
CA ILE A 142 1.24 -4.42 4.74
C ILE A 142 1.10 -3.07 5.43
N ASP A 143 0.47 -3.04 6.60
CA ASP A 143 0.36 -1.80 7.37
C ASP A 143 1.71 -1.43 8.00
N GLU A 144 2.51 -0.60 7.32
CA GLU A 144 3.83 -0.20 7.84
C GLU A 144 3.72 0.70 9.08
N CYS A 145 2.60 1.41 9.23
CA CYS A 145 2.32 2.26 10.39
C CYS A 145 2.06 1.41 11.64
N ALA A 146 1.21 0.40 11.54
CA ALA A 146 0.92 -0.53 12.64
C ALA A 146 2.14 -1.41 13.00
N ARG A 147 2.97 -1.75 12.01
CA ARG A 147 4.18 -2.56 12.20
C ARG A 147 5.40 -1.76 12.66
N ALA A 148 5.30 -0.43 12.71
CA ALA A 148 6.42 0.48 13.00
C ALA A 148 7.64 0.25 12.08
N THR A 149 7.39 -0.12 10.82
CA THR A 149 8.43 -0.33 9.79
C THR A 149 8.58 0.88 8.85
N HIS A 150 7.78 1.93 9.07
CA HIS A 150 7.85 3.18 8.33
C HIS A 150 9.12 3.99 8.66
N ASN A 151 9.45 4.92 7.76
CA ASN A 151 10.59 5.84 7.90
C ASN A 151 10.19 7.29 8.24
N CYS A 152 8.95 7.50 8.70
CA CYS A 152 8.47 8.83 9.11
C CYS A 152 9.27 9.39 10.29
N SER A 153 9.52 10.70 10.27
CA SER A 153 10.12 11.43 11.40
C SER A 153 9.16 11.52 12.59
N SER A 154 9.69 11.90 13.77
CA SER A 154 8.88 12.07 15.00
C SER A 154 7.78 13.13 14.88
N GLU A 155 7.99 14.13 14.02
CA GLU A 155 7.07 15.24 13.81
C GLU A 155 5.99 14.94 12.76
N GLN A 156 6.14 13.84 12.02
CA GLN A 156 5.21 13.42 10.97
C GLN A 156 4.22 12.39 11.50
N VAL A 157 3.02 12.41 10.93
CA VAL A 157 2.01 11.38 11.16
C VAL A 157 2.18 10.30 10.09
N CYS A 158 2.28 9.04 10.51
CA CYS A 158 2.25 7.91 9.57
C CYS A 158 0.80 7.63 9.16
N VAL A 159 0.55 7.60 7.86
CA VAL A 159 -0.73 7.20 7.27
C VAL A 159 -0.51 5.96 6.43
N ASN A 160 -1.19 4.87 6.78
CA ASN A 160 -1.16 3.65 5.98
C ASN A 160 -1.97 3.84 4.70
N THR A 161 -1.45 3.36 3.58
CA THR A 161 -2.08 3.43 2.26
C THR A 161 -2.04 2.07 1.57
N TYR A 162 -2.93 1.84 0.62
CA TYR A 162 -2.91 0.57 -0.14
C TYR A 162 -1.64 0.48 -1.00
N GLY A 163 -0.74 -0.43 -0.62
CA GLY A 163 0.57 -0.65 -1.23
C GLY A 163 1.72 0.14 -0.60
N GLY A 164 1.54 0.73 0.58
CA GLY A 164 2.63 1.36 1.33
C GLY A 164 2.17 2.42 2.33
N HIS A 165 3.04 3.33 2.73
CA HIS A 165 2.69 4.40 3.67
C HIS A 165 2.96 5.81 3.13
N ARG A 166 2.41 6.82 3.83
CA ARG A 166 2.71 8.24 3.64
C ARG A 166 3.06 8.87 4.98
N CYS A 167 4.16 9.61 5.00
CA CYS A 167 4.52 10.45 6.13
C CYS A 167 3.96 11.84 5.86
N VAL A 168 2.92 12.22 6.58
CA VAL A 168 2.24 13.51 6.37
C VAL A 168 2.64 14.49 7.45
N GLU A 169 2.98 15.69 7.03
CA GLU A 169 3.20 16.84 7.90
C GLU A 169 1.91 17.66 7.96
N VAL A 170 1.50 18.03 9.17
CA VAL A 170 0.26 18.79 9.39
C VAL A 170 0.62 20.18 9.87
N ASP A 171 0.72 21.09 8.90
CA ASP A 171 1.06 22.48 9.15
C ASP A 171 -0.06 23.26 9.83
N CYS A 172 0.34 24.24 10.64
CA CYS A 172 -0.58 25.20 11.22
C CYS A 172 -1.23 26.05 10.11
N PRO A 173 -2.58 26.12 10.04
CA PRO A 173 -3.28 26.90 9.03
C PRO A 173 -2.94 28.39 9.11
N ARG A 174 -2.42 28.96 8.02
CA ARG A 174 -2.14 30.41 7.92
C ARG A 174 -3.36 31.16 7.38
N ILE A 175 -4.31 31.47 8.26
CA ILE A 175 -5.50 32.26 7.93
C ILE A 175 -5.29 33.71 8.39
N ARG A 176 -5.61 34.69 7.53
CA ARG A 176 -5.48 36.10 7.89
C ARG A 176 -6.35 36.43 9.10
N ASN A 177 -5.75 37.09 10.10
CA ASN A 177 -6.40 37.56 11.32
C ASN A 177 -7.00 36.46 12.22
N ALA A 178 -6.65 35.19 11.99
CA ALA A 178 -7.00 34.10 12.91
C ALA A 178 -5.76 33.29 13.25
N THR A 179 -5.51 33.11 14.55
CA THR A 179 -4.42 32.25 15.04
C THR A 179 -5.00 30.96 15.60
N TYR A 180 -4.24 29.88 15.48
CA TYR A 180 -4.67 28.53 15.86
C TYR A 180 -3.66 27.90 16.81
N ILE A 181 -4.17 27.05 17.70
CA ILE A 181 -3.37 26.19 18.58
C ILE A 181 -3.61 24.73 18.23
N LYS A 182 -2.53 23.94 18.22
CA LYS A 182 -2.61 22.49 17.98
C LYS A 182 -3.14 21.82 19.25
N THR A 183 -4.37 21.31 19.19
CA THR A 183 -5.01 20.63 20.33
C THR A 183 -4.91 19.11 20.25
N SER A 184 -4.62 18.57 19.06
CA SER A 184 -4.25 17.17 18.86
C SER A 184 -3.30 17.04 17.65
N PRO A 185 -2.71 15.85 17.40
CA PRO A 185 -1.87 15.64 16.21
C PRO A 185 -2.52 16.05 14.89
N LEU A 186 -3.86 15.94 14.81
CA LEU A 186 -4.66 16.17 13.61
C LEU A 186 -5.72 17.27 13.77
N ARG A 187 -5.61 18.10 14.82
CA ARG A 187 -6.62 19.13 15.11
C ARG A 187 -5.99 20.43 15.57
N TYR A 188 -6.51 21.51 14.99
CA TYR A 188 -6.22 22.87 15.37
C TYR A 188 -7.51 23.58 15.76
N ASP A 189 -7.51 24.23 16.92
CA ASP A 189 -8.61 25.06 17.37
C ASP A 189 -8.21 26.54 17.33
N ARG A 190 -9.15 27.39 16.92
CA ARG A 190 -8.92 28.83 16.79
C ARG A 190 -8.77 29.45 18.18
N ASN A 191 -7.78 30.32 18.33
CA ASN A 191 -7.64 31.13 19.53
C ASN A 191 -8.82 32.11 19.69
N PRO A 192 -9.09 32.61 20.91
CA PRO A 192 -10.11 33.63 21.13
C PRO A 192 -9.91 34.85 20.23
N CYS A 193 -10.99 35.31 19.59
CA CYS A 193 -10.97 36.49 18.74
C CYS A 193 -11.06 37.77 19.58
N ILE A 194 -10.35 38.81 19.17
CA ILE A 194 -10.51 40.15 19.75
C ILE A 194 -11.85 40.75 19.32
N GLN A 195 -12.41 41.61 20.18
CA GLN A 195 -13.68 42.29 19.88
C GLN A 195 -13.54 43.17 18.64
N GLY A 196 -14.48 43.04 17.69
CA GLY A 196 -14.48 43.80 16.43
C GLY A 196 -13.72 43.15 15.27
N ASP A 197 -12.98 42.04 15.49
CA ASP A 197 -12.30 41.32 14.41
C ASP A 197 -13.24 40.32 13.72
N ASN A 198 -14.06 40.86 12.82
CA ASN A 198 -15.01 40.08 12.02
C ASN A 198 -14.32 38.99 11.19
N ALA A 199 -13.08 39.19 10.75
CA ALA A 199 -12.34 38.20 9.98
C ALA A 199 -12.01 36.97 10.85
N CYS A 200 -11.58 37.20 12.09
CA CYS A 200 -11.37 36.12 13.05
C CYS A 200 -12.66 35.34 13.32
N PHE A 201 -13.77 36.02 13.62
CA PHE A 201 -15.04 35.36 13.92
C PHE A 201 -15.59 34.53 12.74
N GLN A 202 -15.31 34.95 11.50
CA GLN A 202 -15.67 34.21 10.29
C GLN A 202 -14.74 33.04 9.96
N ALA A 203 -13.54 33.00 10.54
CA ALA A 203 -12.61 31.88 10.36
C ALA A 203 -13.18 30.58 10.98
N PRO A 204 -12.69 29.40 10.58
CA PRO A 204 -13.10 28.14 11.21
C PRO A 204 -12.77 28.10 12.70
N VAL A 205 -13.72 27.68 13.54
CA VAL A 205 -13.54 27.44 14.98
C VAL A 205 -12.57 26.28 15.21
N SER A 206 -12.69 25.20 14.44
CA SER A 206 -11.74 24.09 14.45
C SER A 206 -11.43 23.63 13.03
N ILE A 207 -10.20 23.17 12.83
CA ILE A 207 -9.73 22.55 11.59
C ILE A 207 -9.21 21.16 11.95
N ASN A 208 -9.88 20.13 11.44
CA ASN A 208 -9.49 18.73 11.61
C ASN A 208 -8.88 18.20 10.32
N PHE A 209 -7.89 17.35 10.43
CA PHE A 209 -7.25 16.67 9.31
C PHE A 209 -7.64 15.19 9.33
N HIS A 210 -8.08 14.68 8.19
CA HIS A 210 -8.46 13.29 8.03
C HIS A 210 -7.76 12.71 6.81
N PHE A 211 -7.10 11.58 7.01
CA PHE A 211 -6.39 10.87 5.96
C PHE A 211 -7.05 9.53 5.75
N MET A 212 -7.30 9.18 4.49
CA MET A 212 -7.95 7.92 4.15
C MET A 212 -7.37 7.33 2.88
N SER A 213 -7.40 6.01 2.79
CA SER A 213 -6.90 5.25 1.65
C SER A 213 -8.05 4.46 1.02
N VAL A 214 -8.13 4.47 -0.31
CA VAL A 214 -9.14 3.72 -1.08
C VAL A 214 -8.51 3.02 -2.27
N VAL A 215 -9.16 1.96 -2.74
CA VAL A 215 -8.78 1.25 -3.97
C VAL A 215 -9.19 2.04 -5.21
N SER A 216 -8.48 1.84 -6.32
CA SER A 216 -8.83 2.39 -7.62
C SER A 216 -10.17 1.85 -8.12
N ASN A 217 -10.94 2.67 -8.83
CA ASN A 217 -12.19 2.27 -9.47
C ASN A 217 -13.20 1.62 -8.53
N MET A 218 -13.23 2.07 -7.27
CA MET A 218 -14.24 1.63 -6.30
C MET A 218 -15.66 1.88 -6.83
N SER A 219 -16.59 0.99 -6.50
CA SER A 219 -17.99 1.12 -6.90
C SER A 219 -18.59 2.44 -6.40
N THR A 220 -19.46 3.03 -7.22
CA THR A 220 -20.17 4.27 -6.88
C THR A 220 -21.67 4.11 -7.05
N PRO A 221 -22.50 4.67 -6.13
CA PRO A 221 -22.09 5.51 -5.01
C PRO A 221 -21.59 4.70 -3.79
N THR A 222 -20.55 5.20 -3.11
CA THR A 222 -20.03 4.59 -1.87
C THR A 222 -19.83 5.62 -0.78
N ILE A 223 -20.33 5.33 0.43
CA ILE A 223 -20.12 6.17 1.61
C ILE A 223 -18.69 5.95 2.12
N LEU A 224 -17.88 7.00 2.10
CA LEU A 224 -16.47 6.96 2.50
C LEU A 224 -16.29 7.09 4.01
N PHE A 225 -16.93 8.09 4.62
CA PHE A 225 -16.98 8.21 6.07
C PHE A 225 -18.14 9.09 6.52
N ARG A 226 -18.51 8.96 7.80
CA ARG A 226 -19.60 9.72 8.42
C ARG A 226 -19.04 10.86 9.25
N LEU A 227 -19.65 12.03 9.09
CA LEU A 227 -19.41 13.23 9.88
C LEU A 227 -20.45 13.28 11.00
N SER A 228 -20.02 13.64 12.20
CA SER A 228 -20.92 13.84 13.33
C SER A 228 -20.46 15.03 14.16
N ALA A 229 -21.39 15.92 14.51
CA ALA A 229 -21.16 16.95 15.49
C ALA A 229 -21.50 16.42 16.90
N ALA A 230 -20.53 16.48 17.81
CA ALA A 230 -20.71 16.00 19.18
C ALA A 230 -21.68 16.88 19.99
N ARG A 231 -21.64 18.20 19.77
CA ARG A 231 -22.53 19.18 20.39
C ARG A 231 -22.73 20.35 19.42
N ILE A 232 -23.96 20.83 19.33
CA ILE A 232 -24.27 22.11 18.69
C ILE A 232 -25.19 22.90 19.61
N LEU A 233 -24.97 24.20 19.67
CA LEU A 233 -25.84 25.19 20.30
C LEU A 233 -26.99 25.58 19.36
N GLY A 234 -26.76 25.52 18.04
CA GLY A 234 -27.75 25.85 17.02
C GLY A 234 -28.77 24.75 16.71
N ASP A 235 -29.68 25.07 15.78
CA ASP A 235 -30.77 24.17 15.38
C ASP A 235 -30.42 23.30 14.16
N THR A 236 -29.50 23.77 13.31
CA THR A 236 -29.24 23.15 12.00
C THR A 236 -27.75 23.18 11.63
N LEU A 237 -27.25 22.05 11.12
CA LEU A 237 -25.96 21.97 10.42
C LEU A 237 -26.15 22.04 8.91
N ARG A 238 -25.31 22.83 8.26
CA ARG A 238 -25.13 22.85 6.81
C ARG A 238 -23.77 22.26 6.48
N PHE A 239 -23.72 21.49 5.41
CA PHE A 239 -22.49 20.91 4.90
C PHE A 239 -22.19 21.49 3.53
N GLY A 240 -20.92 21.83 3.31
CA GLY A 240 -20.41 22.28 2.03
C GLY A 240 -19.12 21.53 1.70
N LEU A 241 -18.95 21.20 0.42
CA LEU A 241 -17.66 20.79 -0.12
C LEU A 241 -16.97 22.02 -0.68
N LEU A 242 -15.78 22.29 -0.18
CA LEU A 242 -14.87 23.33 -0.64
C LEU A 242 -13.63 22.67 -1.23
N GLY A 243 -13.08 23.26 -2.28
CA GLY A 243 -11.85 22.77 -2.90
C GLY A 243 -11.85 22.91 -4.41
N ASN A 244 -10.65 22.83 -5.00
CA ASN A 244 -10.45 23.00 -6.45
C ASN A 244 -10.14 21.68 -7.17
N ARG A 245 -9.64 20.66 -6.46
CA ARG A 245 -9.22 19.38 -7.06
C ARG A 245 -10.01 18.22 -6.47
N GLY A 246 -10.56 17.35 -7.32
CA GLY A 246 -11.23 16.13 -6.89
C GLY A 246 -12.67 16.30 -6.41
N VAL A 247 -13.14 17.51 -6.11
CA VAL A 247 -14.50 17.78 -5.61
C VAL A 247 -15.59 17.18 -6.51
N GLN A 248 -15.40 17.15 -7.84
CA GLN A 248 -16.39 16.56 -8.74
C GLN A 248 -16.64 15.05 -8.53
N HIS A 249 -15.75 14.35 -7.81
CA HIS A 249 -15.91 12.93 -7.50
C HIS A 249 -16.70 12.67 -6.22
N PHE A 250 -16.98 13.72 -5.44
CA PHE A 250 -17.57 13.59 -4.11
C PHE A 250 -18.85 14.39 -3.96
N SER A 251 -19.70 13.92 -3.06
CA SER A 251 -20.86 14.63 -2.56
C SER A 251 -20.86 14.55 -1.04
N VAL A 252 -21.14 15.67 -0.37
CA VAL A 252 -21.42 15.64 1.07
C VAL A 252 -22.92 15.83 1.24
N GLN A 253 -23.52 14.85 1.90
CA GLN A 253 -24.95 14.81 2.11
C GLN A 253 -25.27 14.77 3.59
N ARG A 254 -26.36 15.42 3.99
CA ARG A 254 -26.86 15.33 5.35
C ARG A 254 -27.52 13.97 5.55
N SER A 255 -27.08 13.21 6.55
CA SER A 255 -27.64 11.90 6.89
C SER A 255 -28.55 11.93 8.13
N GLY A 256 -28.56 13.03 8.86
CA GLY A 256 -29.35 13.19 10.08
C GLY A 256 -29.32 14.61 10.61
N ARG A 257 -29.86 14.84 11.82
CA ARG A 257 -29.88 16.19 12.42
C ARG A 257 -28.47 16.77 12.61
N LEU A 258 -27.56 15.94 13.12
CA LEU A 258 -26.19 16.30 13.49
C LEU A 258 -25.14 15.51 12.70
N THR A 259 -25.55 14.83 11.63
CA THR A 259 -24.69 13.91 10.89
C THR A 259 -24.73 14.19 9.40
N GLY A 260 -23.56 14.02 8.79
CA GLY A 260 -23.35 14.09 7.35
C GLY A 260 -22.56 12.88 6.87
N GLN A 261 -22.48 12.68 5.57
CA GLN A 261 -21.72 11.60 4.95
C GLN A 261 -20.98 12.14 3.75
N LEU A 262 -19.69 11.81 3.66
CA LEU A 262 -18.93 11.98 2.43
C LEU A 262 -19.18 10.75 1.55
N VAL A 263 -19.67 10.99 0.34
CA VAL A 263 -20.03 9.94 -0.62
C VAL A 263 -19.17 10.12 -1.86
N LEU A 264 -18.52 9.05 -2.29
CA LEU A 264 -17.91 8.94 -3.61
C LEU A 264 -19.02 8.73 -4.64
N VAL A 265 -19.21 9.71 -5.54
CA VAL A 265 -20.26 9.67 -6.56
C VAL A 265 -19.72 9.33 -7.94
N ASN A 266 -18.45 9.62 -8.22
CA ASN A 266 -17.77 9.20 -9.44
C ASN A 266 -16.51 8.42 -9.08
N ALA A 267 -16.30 7.28 -9.73
CA ALA A 267 -15.10 6.48 -9.52
C ALA A 267 -13.83 7.32 -9.76
N VAL A 268 -12.78 7.01 -9.00
CA VAL A 268 -11.47 7.64 -9.13
C VAL A 268 -10.46 6.57 -9.48
N GLN A 269 -9.67 6.85 -10.50
CA GLN A 269 -8.57 6.00 -10.91
C GLN A 269 -7.29 6.43 -10.19
N GLY A 270 -6.57 5.47 -9.61
CA GLY A 270 -5.26 5.72 -9.04
C GLY A 270 -4.11 5.41 -10.00
N PRO A 271 -2.85 5.69 -9.61
CA PRO A 271 -2.47 6.31 -8.35
C PRO A 271 -2.78 7.80 -8.34
N ALA A 272 -3.49 8.27 -7.30
CA ALA A 272 -3.86 9.67 -7.18
C ALA A 272 -3.92 10.12 -5.71
N THR A 273 -3.77 11.42 -5.49
CA THR A 273 -4.03 12.06 -4.19
C THR A 273 -5.02 13.17 -4.40
N LEU A 274 -6.16 13.08 -3.71
CA LEU A 274 -7.23 14.06 -3.78
C LEU A 274 -7.37 14.76 -2.44
N GLU A 275 -7.58 16.07 -2.48
CA GLU A 275 -7.70 16.91 -1.30
C GLU A 275 -9.00 17.68 -1.38
N LEU A 276 -9.81 17.59 -0.32
CA LEU A 276 -11.10 18.26 -0.23
C LEU A 276 -11.33 18.80 1.18
N ASP A 277 -11.92 19.97 1.25
CA ASP A 277 -12.27 20.61 2.52
C ASP A 277 -13.78 20.46 2.72
N ILE A 278 -14.19 19.83 3.82
CA ILE A 278 -15.60 19.75 4.21
C ILE A 278 -15.86 20.86 5.21
N GLU A 279 -16.69 21.82 4.84
CA GLU A 279 -17.20 22.84 5.76
C GLU A 279 -18.49 22.35 6.41
N MET A 280 -18.53 22.38 7.74
CA MET A 280 -19.72 22.22 8.55
C MET A 280 -20.04 23.56 9.21
N SER A 281 -21.16 24.16 8.80
CA SER A 281 -21.64 25.45 9.28
C SER A 281 -22.79 25.24 10.27
N GLU A 282 -22.61 25.68 11.50
CA GLU A 282 -23.60 25.65 12.57
C GLU A 282 -24.47 26.91 12.53
N MET A 283 -25.79 26.73 12.48
CA MET A 283 -26.74 27.81 12.27
C MET A 283 -27.85 27.81 13.35
N GLU A 284 -28.23 28.99 13.81
CA GLU A 284 -29.40 29.24 14.66
C GLU A 284 -30.25 30.34 14.02
N ARG A 285 -31.52 30.05 13.69
CA ARG A 285 -32.44 31.01 13.05
C ARG A 285 -31.83 31.79 11.86
N ARG A 286 -30.97 31.12 11.06
CA ARG A 286 -30.18 31.66 9.92
C ARG A 286 -28.97 32.52 10.27
N VAL A 287 -28.63 32.65 11.55
CA VAL A 287 -27.36 33.24 12.03
C VAL A 287 -26.30 32.15 12.10
N LEU A 288 -25.11 32.42 11.58
CA LEU A 288 -23.95 31.53 11.67
C LEU A 288 -23.36 31.62 13.07
N LEU A 289 -23.38 30.50 13.80
CA LEU A 289 -22.77 30.39 15.13
C LEU A 289 -21.31 29.95 15.07
N GLY A 290 -20.97 29.11 14.10
CA GLY A 290 -19.62 28.59 13.96
C GLY A 290 -19.40 27.86 12.65
N ARG A 291 -18.15 27.86 12.18
CA ARG A 291 -17.68 27.07 11.05
C ARG A 291 -16.66 26.06 11.53
N TYR A 292 -16.77 24.84 11.05
CA TYR A 292 -15.84 23.76 11.35
C TYR A 292 -15.37 23.17 10.03
N VAL A 293 -14.07 23.04 9.84
CA VAL A 293 -13.50 22.53 8.58
C VAL A 293 -12.83 21.20 8.84
N THR A 294 -13.12 20.22 7.99
CA THR A 294 -12.40 18.94 7.94
C THR A 294 -11.66 18.85 6.62
N LYS A 295 -10.33 18.93 6.67
CA LYS A 295 -9.45 18.72 5.53
C LYS A 295 -9.27 17.22 5.33
N VAL A 296 -9.75 16.69 4.22
CA VAL A 296 -9.68 15.28 3.90
C VAL A 296 -8.68 15.08 2.77
N THR A 297 -7.67 14.26 3.01
CA THR A 297 -6.74 13.80 2.00
C THR A 297 -7.01 12.32 1.72
N LEU A 298 -7.34 12.02 0.48
CA LEU A 298 -7.63 10.68 -0.01
C LEU A 298 -6.46 10.18 -0.86
N PHE A 299 -5.88 9.06 -0.46
CA PHE A 299 -4.88 8.33 -1.23
C PHE A 299 -5.58 7.22 -2.02
N VAL A 300 -5.49 7.28 -3.34
CA VAL A 300 -6.09 6.28 -4.24
C VAL A 300 -5.00 5.34 -4.72
N SER A 301 -5.17 4.06 -4.39
CA SER A 301 -4.27 2.97 -4.78
C SER A 301 -4.13 2.87 -6.30
N PRO A 302 -2.98 2.46 -6.86
CA PRO A 302 -2.90 2.04 -8.25
C PRO A 302 -3.68 0.74 -8.54
N TYR A 303 -4.07 -0.01 -7.49
CA TYR A 303 -4.77 -1.29 -7.57
C TYR A 303 -6.25 -1.14 -7.22
N ASN A 304 -7.09 -2.04 -7.75
CA ASN A 304 -8.55 -2.05 -7.56
C ASN A 304 -9.05 -3.21 -6.68
N PHE A 305 -8.14 -3.91 -6.01
CA PHE A 305 -8.41 -5.08 -5.17
C PHE A 305 -8.05 -4.82 -3.70
#